data_AF-A0A7Y8WPH9-F1
#
_entry.id   AF-A0A7Y8WPH9-F1
#
_cell.length_a   1.000
_cell.length_b   1.000
_cell.length_c   1.000
_cell.angle_alpha   90.00
_cell.angle_beta   90.00
_cell.angle_gamma   90.00
#
_symmetry.space_group_name_H-M   'P 1'
#
loop_
_entity.id
_entity.type
_entity.pdbx_description
1 polymer ?
#
loop_
_entity_poly.entity_id
_entity_poly.type
_entity_poly.pdbx_seq_one_letter_code
_entity_poly.pdbx_strand_id
1 'polypeptide(L)'
;MGNACNRTTSGVCSEAEGFQTHASGGASHAEGVNTLAEGTASHAEGLQTSARGGSSHTEGSNTVAEGSASHAEGYFTRASANTAHAEGSGSLASGYASHAEGSSTRALNLYAHAEGNLTTASGLAAHAEGENTIASGLVSHAEGQGTRAQGESSHAEGDTTQATGRASHAEGNLTMASGIFAHAEGQRTVASGDLSHAEGNQTQALGQNSHAEGALNIASGFTSHAEGVNTVASGFFSHTEGQSTNANFLEGVHVMGQFGSANELPYSWYLANGTDASTPGLAAKILSNGNVKIDGTVTTPAADYAEMFETTDGNPIEFGYFVTLEEDKVRIANGKDDYILGITSAKPAFLADSGELRWKHKYMTTEWGEILYEDVIVPPVMDNSGNEIVPQRVERRPVLNPAWDATRDYLPRGSRPEWVAIGLLGKLLVRDNGLCKSNGFCKPNDQGIAIPSDNGYRVLRRTAPNQILILFR
;
A
#
# COMPACT_ATOMS: atom_id res chain seq x y z
N MET A 1 -62.11 59.22 -15.34
CA MET A 1 -61.30 58.02 -15.66
C MET A 1 -60.18 57.98 -14.63
N GLY A 2 -60.37 57.20 -13.57
CA GLY A 2 -59.43 57.15 -12.43
C GLY A 2 -58.51 55.92 -12.53
N ASN A 3 -57.24 56.15 -12.18
CA ASN A 3 -56.14 55.19 -11.95
C ASN A 3 -55.75 54.23 -13.08
N ALA A 4 -54.68 54.58 -13.82
CA ALA A 4 -54.04 53.68 -14.80
C ALA A 4 -52.93 52.80 -14.19
N CYS A 5 -52.65 52.91 -12.89
CA CYS A 5 -51.66 52.08 -12.19
C CYS A 5 -52.30 51.60 -10.87
N ASN A 6 -52.71 50.33 -10.79
CA ASN A 6 -53.16 49.73 -9.53
C ASN A 6 -51.93 49.58 -8.62
N ARG A 7 -51.77 50.54 -7.71
CA ARG A 7 -50.69 50.60 -6.71
C ARG A 7 -51.32 50.53 -5.32
N THR A 8 -50.82 49.65 -4.47
CA THR A 8 -51.40 49.42 -3.13
C THR A 8 -50.31 49.58 -2.07
N THR A 9 -50.42 50.62 -1.25
CA THR A 9 -49.55 50.86 -0.08
C THR A 9 -50.37 50.76 1.20
N SER A 10 -49.96 49.92 2.15
CA SER A 10 -50.65 49.80 3.45
C SER A 10 -49.74 49.79 4.68
N GLY A 11 -48.42 49.68 4.49
CA GLY A 11 -47.44 49.74 5.58
C GLY A 11 -47.12 51.19 5.96
N VAL A 12 -46.69 51.40 7.21
CA VAL A 12 -46.17 52.72 7.63
C VAL A 12 -44.91 53.03 6.83
N CYS A 13 -44.85 54.18 6.17
CA CYS A 13 -43.71 54.59 5.32
C CYS A 13 -43.43 53.64 4.13
N SER A 14 -44.43 52.92 3.61
CA SER A 14 -44.25 52.11 2.40
C SER A 14 -44.46 52.89 1.10
N GLU A 15 -43.75 52.50 0.03
CA GLU A 15 -43.83 53.11 -1.30
C GLU A 15 -44.10 52.04 -2.37
N ALA A 16 -44.96 52.35 -3.34
CA ALA A 16 -45.25 51.45 -4.45
C ALA A 16 -45.26 52.20 -5.80
N GLU A 17 -44.43 51.77 -6.74
CA GLU A 17 -44.27 52.36 -8.07
C GLU A 17 -44.59 51.34 -9.17
N GLY A 18 -45.00 51.80 -10.37
CA GLY A 18 -45.30 50.89 -11.49
C GLY A 18 -46.73 50.33 -11.54
N PHE A 19 -46.92 49.14 -12.14
CA PHE A 19 -48.23 48.55 -12.45
C PHE A 19 -48.49 47.26 -11.65
N GLN A 20 -49.61 47.22 -10.91
CA GLN A 20 -49.98 46.08 -10.04
C GLN A 20 -48.98 45.83 -8.89
N THR A 21 -48.39 46.89 -8.35
CA THR A 21 -47.40 46.81 -7.27
C THR A 21 -48.04 46.98 -5.89
N HIS A 22 -47.57 46.20 -4.91
CA HIS A 22 -48.15 46.12 -3.57
C HIS A 22 -47.05 46.19 -2.51
N ALA A 23 -47.02 47.25 -1.71
CA ALA A 23 -46.08 47.46 -0.60
C ALA A 23 -46.83 47.57 0.74
N SER A 24 -46.91 46.46 1.49
CA SER A 24 -47.73 46.33 2.71
C SER A 24 -46.92 46.26 4.00
N GLY A 25 -45.62 45.95 3.94
CA GLY A 25 -44.72 45.97 5.09
C GLY A 25 -44.33 47.39 5.53
N GLY A 26 -44.02 47.61 6.81
CA GLY A 26 -43.53 48.92 7.27
C GLY A 26 -42.17 49.26 6.63
N ALA A 27 -42.02 50.46 6.07
CA ALA A 27 -40.84 50.87 5.29
C ALA A 27 -40.52 49.98 4.07
N SER A 28 -41.53 49.26 3.53
CA SER A 28 -41.35 48.44 2.33
C SER A 28 -41.40 49.25 1.04
N HIS A 29 -40.71 48.79 0.00
CA HIS A 29 -40.72 49.39 -1.34
C HIS A 29 -41.03 48.33 -2.40
N ALA A 30 -41.98 48.60 -3.29
CA ALA A 30 -42.29 47.72 -4.43
C ALA A 30 -42.35 48.52 -5.73
N GLU A 31 -41.51 48.19 -6.72
CA GLU A 31 -41.49 48.84 -8.03
C GLU A 31 -41.57 47.84 -9.19
N GLY A 32 -41.92 48.29 -10.40
CA GLY A 32 -42.00 47.45 -11.60
C GLY A 32 -43.42 46.96 -11.96
N VAL A 33 -43.56 45.69 -12.31
CA VAL A 33 -44.82 45.10 -12.80
C VAL A 33 -45.17 43.85 -12.00
N ASN A 34 -46.35 43.85 -11.35
CA ASN A 34 -46.84 42.74 -10.54
C ASN A 34 -45.86 42.34 -9.41
N THR A 35 -45.32 43.33 -8.70
CA THR A 35 -44.36 43.12 -7.60
C THR A 35 -45.03 43.27 -6.23
N LEU A 36 -44.50 42.55 -5.23
CA LEU A 36 -45.09 42.44 -3.91
C LEU A 36 -44.02 42.52 -2.81
N ALA A 37 -44.06 43.57 -1.98
CA ALA A 37 -43.22 43.74 -0.80
C ALA A 37 -44.09 43.72 0.49
N GLU A 38 -44.09 42.59 1.22
CA GLU A 38 -44.93 42.39 2.43
C GLU A 38 -44.14 42.51 3.74
N GLY A 39 -42.82 42.30 3.71
CA GLY A 39 -41.98 42.32 4.91
C GLY A 39 -41.65 43.74 5.39
N THR A 40 -41.44 43.92 6.69
CA THR A 40 -40.89 45.18 7.21
C THR A 40 -39.53 45.45 6.56
N ALA A 41 -39.33 46.64 5.99
CA ALA A 41 -38.14 47.04 5.25
C ALA A 41 -37.78 46.13 4.05
N SER A 42 -38.76 45.42 3.48
CA SER A 42 -38.52 44.60 2.29
C SER A 42 -38.57 45.42 0.99
N HIS A 43 -37.86 44.97 -0.03
CA HIS A 43 -37.78 45.60 -1.35
C HIS A 43 -38.09 44.58 -2.45
N ALA A 44 -38.99 44.91 -3.37
CA ALA A 44 -39.30 44.09 -4.54
C ALA A 44 -39.33 44.92 -5.81
N GLU A 45 -38.48 44.60 -6.78
CA GLU A 45 -38.41 45.27 -8.08
C GLU A 45 -38.47 44.27 -9.25
N GLY A 46 -38.74 44.75 -10.47
CA GLY A 46 -38.78 43.91 -11.68
C GLY A 46 -40.18 43.43 -12.11
N LEU A 47 -40.30 42.17 -12.56
CA LEU A 47 -41.53 41.59 -13.14
C LEU A 47 -41.96 40.32 -12.37
N GLN A 48 -43.13 40.35 -11.74
CA GLN A 48 -43.68 39.21 -10.99
C GLN A 48 -42.79 38.78 -9.80
N THR A 49 -42.26 39.74 -9.04
CA THR A 49 -41.36 39.48 -7.90
C THR A 49 -42.06 39.61 -6.56
N SER A 50 -41.59 38.90 -5.52
CA SER A 50 -42.24 38.87 -4.20
C SER A 50 -41.24 38.79 -3.05
N ALA A 51 -41.10 39.87 -2.28
CA ALA A 51 -40.30 39.98 -1.06
C ALA A 51 -41.21 39.97 0.19
N ARG A 52 -41.32 38.82 0.86
CA ARG A 52 -42.26 38.59 1.98
C ARG A 52 -41.61 38.63 3.37
N GLY A 53 -40.33 38.34 3.46
CA GLY A 53 -39.60 38.36 4.73
C GLY A 53 -39.18 39.76 5.18
N GLY A 54 -39.02 39.99 6.48
CA GLY A 54 -38.50 41.26 6.99
C GLY A 54 -37.07 41.51 6.48
N SER A 55 -36.80 42.69 5.92
CA SER A 55 -35.56 43.08 5.24
C SER A 55 -35.20 42.20 4.04
N SER A 56 -36.17 41.52 3.42
CA SER A 56 -35.93 40.72 2.21
C SER A 56 -35.83 41.58 0.95
N HIS A 57 -35.08 41.12 -0.04
CA HIS A 57 -34.88 41.77 -1.34
C HIS A 57 -35.26 40.81 -2.47
N THR A 58 -35.98 41.29 -3.49
CA THR A 58 -36.14 40.57 -4.75
C THR A 58 -36.02 41.48 -5.95
N GLU A 59 -35.30 41.04 -6.98
CA GLU A 59 -35.21 41.72 -8.28
C GLU A 59 -35.26 40.73 -9.45
N GLY A 60 -35.43 41.23 -10.67
CA GLY A 60 -35.48 40.41 -11.89
C GLY A 60 -36.90 39.98 -12.32
N SER A 61 -37.09 38.71 -12.68
CA SER A 61 -38.38 38.19 -13.16
C SER A 61 -38.76 36.85 -12.53
N ASN A 62 -39.98 36.76 -12.00
CA ASN A 62 -40.49 35.56 -11.30
C ASN A 62 -39.61 35.15 -10.10
N THR A 63 -39.12 36.13 -9.33
CA THR A 63 -38.24 35.90 -8.17
C THR A 63 -38.99 36.04 -6.85
N VAL A 64 -38.64 35.23 -5.85
CA VAL A 64 -39.35 35.18 -4.56
C VAL A 64 -38.37 35.07 -3.38
N ALA A 65 -38.46 36.00 -2.43
CA ALA A 65 -37.71 35.97 -1.17
C ALA A 65 -38.69 35.91 0.02
N GLU A 66 -38.73 34.80 0.74
CA GLU A 66 -39.71 34.54 1.82
C GLU A 66 -39.12 34.69 3.23
N GLY A 67 -37.82 34.45 3.39
CA GLY A 67 -37.14 34.51 4.68
C GLY A 67 -36.75 35.93 5.11
N SER A 68 -36.58 36.14 6.41
CA SER A 68 -36.03 37.41 6.89
C SER A 68 -34.59 37.60 6.40
N ALA A 69 -34.28 38.80 5.90
CA ALA A 69 -33.00 39.15 5.27
C ALA A 69 -32.60 38.21 4.12
N SER A 70 -33.58 37.57 3.47
CA SER A 70 -33.33 36.76 2.27
C SER A 70 -33.26 37.63 1.02
N HIS A 71 -32.50 37.19 0.02
CA HIS A 71 -32.32 37.89 -1.24
C HIS A 71 -32.49 36.92 -2.42
N ALA A 72 -33.34 37.27 -3.39
CA ALA A 72 -33.48 36.54 -4.64
C ALA A 72 -33.40 37.45 -5.88
N GLU A 73 -32.47 37.17 -6.79
CA GLU A 73 -32.23 37.94 -8.02
C GLU A 73 -32.28 37.04 -9.27
N GLY A 74 -32.64 37.58 -10.44
CA GLY A 74 -32.52 36.89 -11.73
C GLY A 74 -33.85 36.40 -12.32
N TYR A 75 -33.91 35.16 -12.82
CA TYR A 75 -35.09 34.58 -13.48
C TYR A 75 -35.53 33.30 -12.78
N PHE A 76 -36.78 33.22 -12.30
CA PHE A 76 -37.30 32.02 -11.62
C PHE A 76 -36.48 31.60 -10.37
N THR A 77 -35.94 32.56 -9.63
CA THR A 77 -35.14 32.27 -8.42
C THR A 77 -35.97 32.36 -7.14
N ARG A 78 -35.59 31.58 -6.12
CA ARG A 78 -36.31 31.56 -4.84
C ARG A 78 -35.37 31.42 -3.64
N ALA A 79 -35.48 32.34 -2.70
CA ALA A 79 -34.83 32.30 -1.38
C ALA A 79 -35.89 32.13 -0.28
N SER A 80 -36.11 30.89 0.20
CA SER A 80 -37.25 30.56 1.08
C SER A 80 -36.96 30.72 2.58
N ALA A 81 -35.69 30.72 2.99
CA ALA A 81 -35.28 30.69 4.40
C ALA A 81 -34.58 31.99 4.83
N ASN A 82 -34.47 32.20 6.14
CA ASN A 82 -33.80 33.39 6.69
C ASN A 82 -32.34 33.45 6.21
N THR A 83 -31.92 34.66 5.83
CA THR A 83 -30.59 34.98 5.29
C THR A 83 -30.17 34.14 4.09
N ALA A 84 -31.11 33.51 3.38
CA ALA A 84 -30.84 32.75 2.18
C ALA A 84 -30.59 33.68 0.98
N HIS A 85 -29.67 33.32 0.09
CA HIS A 85 -29.31 34.04 -1.12
C HIS A 85 -29.54 33.16 -2.35
N ALA A 86 -30.32 33.61 -3.33
CA ALA A 86 -30.53 32.87 -4.58
C ALA A 86 -30.42 33.80 -5.80
N GLU A 87 -29.46 33.55 -6.69
CA GLU A 87 -29.24 34.38 -7.89
C GLU A 87 -29.05 33.54 -9.16
N GLY A 88 -29.33 34.14 -10.32
CA GLY A 88 -29.21 33.51 -11.63
C GLY A 88 -30.55 33.03 -12.23
N SER A 89 -30.64 31.79 -12.69
CA SER A 89 -31.80 31.25 -13.43
C SER A 89 -32.27 29.91 -12.87
N GLY A 90 -33.45 29.88 -12.25
CA GLY A 90 -34.02 28.66 -11.67
C GLY A 90 -33.34 28.20 -10.37
N SER A 91 -32.61 29.09 -9.70
CA SER A 91 -31.87 28.83 -8.47
C SER A 91 -32.79 28.80 -7.24
N LEU A 92 -32.53 27.88 -6.31
CA LEU A 92 -33.30 27.69 -5.08
C LEU A 92 -32.38 27.62 -3.85
N ALA A 93 -32.54 28.58 -2.94
CA ALA A 93 -31.93 28.57 -1.62
C ALA A 93 -33.02 28.39 -0.55
N SER A 94 -33.12 27.20 0.04
CA SER A 94 -34.18 26.85 1.01
C SER A 94 -33.69 26.57 2.43
N GLY A 95 -32.38 26.60 2.67
CA GLY A 95 -31.79 26.46 4.00
C GLY A 95 -31.49 27.80 4.66
N TYR A 96 -31.46 27.85 5.99
CA TYR A 96 -31.01 29.05 6.71
C TYR A 96 -29.56 29.38 6.30
N ALA A 97 -29.30 30.64 5.97
CA ALA A 97 -28.00 31.10 5.46
C ALA A 97 -27.45 30.24 4.31
N SER A 98 -28.32 29.69 3.47
CA SER A 98 -27.92 28.97 2.25
C SER A 98 -27.71 29.93 1.09
N HIS A 99 -26.84 29.56 0.15
CA HIS A 99 -26.51 30.35 -1.03
C HIS A 99 -26.63 29.48 -2.28
N ALA A 100 -27.42 29.90 -3.27
CA ALA A 100 -27.54 29.24 -4.57
C ALA A 100 -27.34 30.23 -5.74
N GLU A 101 -26.28 30.07 -6.52
CA GLU A 101 -25.94 30.95 -7.65
C GLU A 101 -25.84 30.14 -8.96
N GLY A 102 -26.23 30.72 -10.10
CA GLY A 102 -26.05 30.12 -11.43
C GLY A 102 -27.36 29.63 -12.09
N SER A 103 -27.33 28.47 -12.74
CA SER A 103 -28.46 27.93 -13.51
C SER A 103 -28.95 26.60 -12.94
N SER A 104 -30.20 26.57 -12.47
CA SER A 104 -30.84 25.39 -11.86
C SER A 104 -30.08 24.86 -10.65
N THR A 105 -29.51 25.75 -9.84
CA THR A 105 -28.75 25.39 -8.63
C THR A 105 -29.64 25.30 -7.40
N ARG A 106 -29.28 24.43 -6.45
CA ARG A 106 -30.13 24.11 -5.30
C ARG A 106 -29.32 23.99 -4.01
N ALA A 107 -29.45 24.97 -3.11
CA ALA A 107 -28.90 24.93 -1.77
C ALA A 107 -30.02 24.67 -0.75
N LEU A 108 -30.13 23.43 -0.28
CA LEU A 108 -31.35 22.94 0.37
C LEU A 108 -31.29 22.91 1.91
N ASN A 109 -30.11 23.00 2.50
CA ASN A 109 -29.88 22.80 3.93
C ASN A 109 -29.18 24.00 4.58
N LEU A 110 -29.10 23.99 5.91
CA LEU A 110 -28.45 25.02 6.71
C LEU A 110 -26.98 25.21 6.24
N TYR A 111 -26.58 26.45 5.96
CA TYR A 111 -25.25 26.82 5.45
C TYR A 111 -24.81 26.13 4.13
N ALA A 112 -25.75 25.55 3.36
CA ALA A 112 -25.40 24.93 2.08
C ALA A 112 -25.05 25.99 1.02
N HIS A 113 -24.05 25.70 0.19
CA HIS A 113 -23.62 26.55 -0.91
C HIS A 113 -23.65 25.77 -2.24
N ALA A 114 -24.38 26.25 -3.23
CA ALA A 114 -24.45 25.65 -4.56
C ALA A 114 -24.22 26.69 -5.66
N GLU A 115 -23.17 26.54 -6.46
CA GLU A 115 -22.83 27.45 -7.56
C GLU A 115 -22.72 26.68 -8.90
N GLY A 116 -23.00 27.32 -10.03
CA GLY A 116 -22.76 26.76 -11.37
C GLY A 116 -24.01 26.30 -12.13
N ASN A 117 -23.99 25.14 -12.77
CA ASN A 117 -25.09 24.63 -13.61
C ASN A 117 -25.57 23.25 -13.13
N LEU A 118 -26.87 23.10 -12.86
CA LEU A 118 -27.46 21.84 -12.37
C LEU A 118 -26.79 21.31 -11.08
N THR A 119 -26.32 22.20 -10.21
CA THR A 119 -25.63 21.83 -8.97
C THR A 119 -26.59 21.73 -7.78
N THR A 120 -26.32 20.82 -6.85
CA THR A 120 -27.15 20.63 -5.66
C THR A 120 -26.31 20.40 -4.41
N ALA A 121 -26.44 21.30 -3.43
CA ALA A 121 -25.92 21.14 -2.08
C ALA A 121 -27.10 20.86 -1.12
N SER A 122 -27.21 19.62 -0.65
CA SER A 122 -28.31 19.18 0.24
C SER A 122 -27.86 18.73 1.63
N GLY A 123 -26.55 18.57 1.85
CA GLY A 123 -25.99 18.32 3.18
C GLY A 123 -25.91 19.60 4.02
N LEU A 124 -25.92 19.45 5.35
CA LEU A 124 -25.63 20.55 6.27
C LEU A 124 -24.21 21.07 6.02
N ALA A 125 -24.06 22.37 5.78
CA ALA A 125 -22.80 23.02 5.42
C ALA A 125 -22.07 22.35 4.22
N ALA A 126 -22.82 21.77 3.28
CA ALA A 126 -22.26 21.19 2.07
C ALA A 126 -21.99 22.28 1.01
N HIS A 127 -20.95 22.07 0.20
CA HIS A 127 -20.57 22.96 -0.90
C HIS A 127 -20.55 22.17 -2.21
N ALA A 128 -21.28 22.64 -3.23
CA ALA A 128 -21.28 22.07 -4.58
C ALA A 128 -21.04 23.17 -5.62
N GLU A 129 -20.02 23.03 -6.47
CA GLU A 129 -19.71 23.99 -7.53
C GLU A 129 -19.42 23.29 -8.87
N GLY A 130 -19.65 23.97 -10.01
CA GLY A 130 -19.38 23.44 -11.35
C GLY A 130 -20.62 23.02 -12.16
N GLU A 131 -20.56 21.89 -12.87
CA GLU A 131 -21.65 21.38 -13.72
C GLU A 131 -22.14 20.00 -13.24
N ASN A 132 -23.44 19.86 -12.98
CA ASN A 132 -24.06 18.58 -12.59
C ASN A 132 -23.42 17.97 -11.32
N THR A 133 -23.05 18.82 -10.35
CA THR A 133 -22.37 18.42 -9.11
C THR A 133 -23.37 18.26 -7.96
N ILE A 134 -23.10 17.29 -7.07
CA ILE A 134 -23.97 16.98 -5.93
C ILE A 134 -23.14 16.82 -4.65
N ALA A 135 -23.37 17.69 -3.68
CA ALA A 135 -22.85 17.57 -2.32
C ALA A 135 -23.98 17.29 -1.34
N SER A 136 -24.15 16.03 -0.94
CA SER A 136 -25.26 15.58 -0.10
C SER A 136 -24.85 15.13 1.31
N GLY A 137 -23.56 14.94 1.56
CA GLY A 137 -23.03 14.61 2.88
C GLY A 137 -22.92 15.83 3.81
N LEU A 138 -22.93 15.59 5.12
CA LEU A 138 -22.62 16.62 6.12
C LEU A 138 -21.21 17.18 5.89
N VAL A 139 -21.05 18.49 5.73
CA VAL A 139 -19.76 19.16 5.45
C VAL A 139 -19.04 18.55 4.23
N SER A 140 -19.80 18.12 3.22
CA SER A 140 -19.24 17.57 1.98
C SER A 140 -18.88 18.67 0.97
N HIS A 141 -17.88 18.41 0.13
CA HIS A 141 -17.46 19.31 -0.94
C HIS A 141 -17.44 18.58 -2.29
N ALA A 142 -18.15 19.08 -3.29
CA ALA A 142 -18.12 18.55 -4.66
C ALA A 142 -17.84 19.66 -5.67
N GLU A 143 -16.78 19.55 -6.46
CA GLU A 143 -16.40 20.54 -7.46
C GLU A 143 -16.07 19.90 -8.81
N GLY A 144 -16.29 20.61 -9.93
CA GLY A 144 -16.00 20.11 -11.29
C GLY A 144 -17.23 19.71 -12.12
N GLN A 145 -17.14 18.63 -12.89
CA GLN A 145 -18.20 18.16 -13.79
C GLN A 145 -18.71 16.78 -13.38
N GLY A 146 -20.01 16.64 -13.09
CA GLY A 146 -20.63 15.35 -12.78
C GLY A 146 -20.17 14.72 -11.46
N THR A 147 -19.57 15.51 -10.56
CA THR A 147 -18.97 15.06 -9.31
C THR A 147 -20.01 14.85 -8.20
N ARG A 148 -19.75 13.90 -7.29
CA ARG A 148 -20.66 13.58 -6.18
C ARG A 148 -19.91 13.36 -4.88
N ALA A 149 -20.15 14.21 -3.88
CA ALA A 149 -19.67 14.04 -2.52
C ALA A 149 -20.86 13.72 -1.59
N GLN A 150 -20.99 12.44 -1.22
CA GLN A 150 -22.17 11.91 -0.53
C GLN A 150 -21.89 11.46 0.90
N GLY A 151 -20.62 11.18 1.23
CA GLY A 151 -20.21 10.85 2.59
C GLY A 151 -20.11 12.08 3.50
N GLU A 152 -20.26 11.87 4.81
CA GLU A 152 -19.93 12.89 5.80
C GLU A 152 -18.46 13.31 5.68
N SER A 153 -18.18 14.61 5.57
CA SER A 153 -16.85 15.20 5.34
C SER A 153 -16.14 14.67 4.08
N SER A 154 -16.89 14.20 3.09
CA SER A 154 -16.33 13.73 1.81
C SER A 154 -15.97 14.88 0.87
N HIS A 155 -14.97 14.67 0.04
CA HIS A 155 -14.52 15.63 -0.98
C HIS A 155 -14.46 14.92 -2.35
N ALA A 156 -15.10 15.47 -3.38
CA ALA A 156 -15.02 14.98 -4.76
C ALA A 156 -14.70 16.12 -5.75
N GLU A 157 -13.57 16.05 -6.45
CA GLU A 157 -13.11 17.06 -7.42
C GLU A 157 -12.83 16.40 -8.78
N GLY A 158 -13.08 17.11 -9.90
CA GLY A 158 -12.68 16.69 -11.25
C GLY A 158 -13.84 16.38 -12.21
N ASP A 159 -13.72 15.32 -13.02
CA ASP A 159 -14.75 14.89 -13.98
C ASP A 159 -15.27 13.49 -13.64
N THR A 160 -16.57 13.42 -13.34
CA THR A 160 -17.31 12.19 -13.03
C THR A 160 -16.71 11.46 -11.82
N THR A 161 -16.31 12.20 -10.78
CA THR A 161 -15.73 11.66 -9.54
C THR A 161 -16.78 11.44 -8.45
N GLN A 162 -16.55 10.45 -7.58
CA GLN A 162 -17.51 10.06 -6.54
C GLN A 162 -16.81 9.75 -5.22
N ALA A 163 -17.11 10.53 -4.18
CA ALA A 163 -16.68 10.31 -2.81
C ALA A 163 -17.90 9.97 -1.93
N THR A 164 -18.11 8.68 -1.67
CA THR A 164 -19.32 8.18 -0.97
C THR A 164 -19.03 7.67 0.44
N GLY A 165 -17.78 7.39 0.77
CA GLY A 165 -17.36 7.02 2.13
C GLY A 165 -17.28 8.23 3.06
N ARG A 166 -17.44 8.01 4.38
CA ARG A 166 -17.17 9.06 5.38
C ARG A 166 -15.70 9.48 5.28
N ALA A 167 -15.45 10.78 5.25
CA ALA A 167 -14.12 11.39 5.12
C ALA A 167 -13.31 10.84 3.94
N SER A 168 -14.00 10.40 2.88
CA SER A 168 -13.36 9.94 1.64
C SER A 168 -13.00 11.12 0.73
N HIS A 169 -11.96 10.94 -0.09
CA HIS A 169 -11.50 11.93 -1.06
C HIS A 169 -11.36 11.28 -2.44
N ALA A 170 -11.99 11.84 -3.47
CA ALA A 170 -11.86 11.40 -4.85
C ALA A 170 -11.52 12.57 -5.77
N GLU A 171 -10.39 12.50 -6.48
CA GLU A 171 -9.92 13.53 -7.41
C GLU A 171 -9.62 12.93 -8.79
N GLY A 172 -9.80 13.68 -9.88
CA GLY A 172 -9.37 13.31 -11.22
C GLY A 172 -10.50 12.98 -12.20
N ASN A 173 -10.38 11.90 -12.98
CA ASN A 173 -11.35 11.52 -14.01
C ASN A 173 -11.91 10.11 -13.76
N LEU A 174 -13.23 9.97 -13.63
CA LEU A 174 -13.90 8.69 -13.38
C LEU A 174 -13.40 7.99 -12.11
N THR A 175 -13.03 8.73 -11.07
CA THR A 175 -12.50 8.17 -9.82
C THR A 175 -13.58 7.94 -8.77
N MET A 176 -13.38 6.94 -7.92
CA MET A 176 -14.35 6.56 -6.88
C MET A 176 -13.65 6.23 -5.56
N ALA A 177 -14.00 6.95 -4.50
CA ALA A 177 -13.61 6.64 -3.12
C ALA A 177 -14.87 6.30 -2.29
N SER A 178 -15.07 5.02 -1.97
CA SER A 178 -16.27 4.55 -1.27
C SER A 178 -16.02 4.01 0.14
N GLY A 179 -14.77 3.69 0.49
CA GLY A 179 -14.39 3.29 1.85
C GLY A 179 -14.34 4.49 2.81
N ILE A 180 -14.49 4.23 4.10
CA ILE A 180 -14.27 5.23 5.15
C ILE A 180 -12.80 5.66 5.12
N PHE A 181 -12.51 6.95 5.06
CA PHE A 181 -11.15 7.50 4.89
C PHE A 181 -10.41 7.01 3.62
N ALA A 182 -11.14 6.55 2.60
CA ALA A 182 -10.53 6.13 1.35
C ALA A 182 -10.10 7.35 0.50
N HIS A 183 -8.99 7.21 -0.22
CA HIS A 183 -8.49 8.22 -1.15
C HIS A 183 -8.30 7.61 -2.54
N ALA A 184 -8.89 8.22 -3.57
CA ALA A 184 -8.73 7.81 -4.97
C ALA A 184 -8.33 9.00 -5.85
N GLU A 185 -7.21 8.92 -6.55
CA GLU A 185 -6.74 9.97 -7.46
C GLU A 185 -6.32 9.42 -8.84
N GLY A 186 -6.37 10.25 -9.88
CA GLY A 186 -5.94 9.89 -11.23
C GLY A 186 -7.08 9.60 -12.23
N GLN A 187 -6.98 8.53 -13.01
CA GLN A 187 -7.96 8.17 -14.05
C GLN A 187 -8.54 6.77 -13.83
N ARG A 188 -9.86 6.65 -13.70
CA ARG A 188 -10.58 5.37 -13.49
C ARG A 188 -10.09 4.60 -12.27
N THR A 189 -9.68 5.29 -11.20
CA THR A 189 -9.20 4.68 -9.98
C THR A 189 -10.33 4.42 -8.99
N VAL A 190 -10.22 3.35 -8.20
CA VAL A 190 -11.24 2.95 -7.21
C VAL A 190 -10.56 2.63 -5.88
N ALA A 191 -10.93 3.35 -4.83
CA ALA A 191 -10.55 3.07 -3.44
C ALA A 191 -11.82 2.68 -2.66
N SER A 192 -12.09 1.39 -2.52
CA SER A 192 -13.33 0.88 -1.91
C SER A 192 -13.13 0.26 -0.53
N GLY A 193 -11.89 -0.05 -0.14
CA GLY A 193 -11.58 -0.49 1.20
C GLY A 193 -11.54 0.68 2.19
N ASP A 194 -11.90 0.45 3.45
CA ASP A 194 -11.67 1.46 4.49
C ASP A 194 -10.17 1.74 4.62
N LEU A 195 -9.80 3.02 4.73
CA LEU A 195 -8.41 3.50 4.77
C LEU A 195 -7.58 3.10 3.54
N SER A 196 -8.24 2.79 2.42
CA SER A 196 -7.53 2.42 1.18
C SER A 196 -7.07 3.63 0.38
N HIS A 197 -6.01 3.46 -0.39
CA HIS A 197 -5.48 4.48 -1.29
C HIS A 197 -5.28 3.91 -2.70
N ALA A 198 -5.84 4.56 -3.72
CA ALA A 198 -5.65 4.18 -5.12
C ALA A 198 -5.22 5.39 -5.96
N GLU A 199 -4.07 5.31 -6.62
CA GLU A 199 -3.55 6.36 -7.49
C GLU A 199 -3.12 5.83 -8.87
N GLY A 200 -3.13 6.69 -9.90
CA GLY A 200 -2.67 6.35 -11.26
C GLY A 200 -3.78 6.09 -12.28
N ASN A 201 -3.69 5.00 -13.06
CA ASN A 201 -4.60 4.71 -14.17
C ASN A 201 -5.24 3.32 -14.04
N GLN A 202 -6.56 3.26 -13.90
CA GLN A 202 -7.31 1.99 -13.74
C GLN A 202 -6.83 1.13 -12.55
N THR A 203 -6.35 1.76 -11.47
CA THR A 203 -5.93 1.07 -10.24
C THR A 203 -7.10 0.89 -9.28
N GLN A 204 -7.06 -0.18 -8.49
CA GLN A 204 -8.13 -0.55 -7.56
C GLN A 204 -7.56 -0.98 -6.20
N ALA A 205 -7.82 -0.20 -5.17
CA ALA A 205 -7.53 -0.53 -3.77
C ALA A 205 -8.83 -0.99 -3.08
N LEU A 206 -9.04 -2.29 -3.04
CA LEU A 206 -10.30 -2.93 -2.64
C LEU A 206 -10.26 -3.46 -1.20
N GLY A 207 -9.07 -3.78 -0.69
CA GLY A 207 -8.88 -4.26 0.68
C GLY A 207 -8.83 -3.12 1.69
N GLN A 208 -9.23 -3.37 2.94
CA GLN A 208 -9.01 -2.42 4.03
C GLN A 208 -7.50 -2.18 4.22
N ASN A 209 -7.10 -0.92 4.39
CA ASN A 209 -5.70 -0.46 4.42
C ASN A 209 -4.87 -0.84 3.17
N SER A 210 -5.51 -1.15 2.04
CA SER A 210 -4.78 -1.49 0.81
C SER A 210 -4.27 -0.25 0.08
N HIS A 211 -3.17 -0.42 -0.66
CA HIS A 211 -2.60 0.62 -1.51
C HIS A 211 -2.39 0.08 -2.94
N ALA A 212 -2.85 0.81 -3.95
CA ALA A 212 -2.62 0.47 -5.35
C ALA A 212 -2.17 1.70 -6.15
N GLU A 213 -0.98 1.65 -6.76
CA GLU A 213 -0.38 2.75 -7.53
C GLU A 213 0.12 2.28 -8.90
N GLY A 214 0.15 3.14 -9.93
CA GLY A 214 0.62 2.79 -11.27
C GLY A 214 -0.51 2.56 -12.28
N ALA A 215 -0.54 1.42 -12.98
CA ALA A 215 -1.55 1.14 -14.01
C ALA A 215 -2.15 -0.26 -13.94
N LEU A 216 -3.48 -0.38 -14.00
CA LEU A 216 -4.22 -1.67 -14.02
C LEU A 216 -4.01 -2.56 -12.77
N ASN A 217 -3.52 -2.00 -11.67
CA ASN A 217 -3.18 -2.78 -10.47
C ASN A 217 -4.39 -2.99 -9.57
N ILE A 218 -4.41 -4.12 -8.86
CA ILE A 218 -5.47 -4.48 -7.92
C ILE A 218 -4.85 -4.90 -6.59
N ALA A 219 -5.07 -4.12 -5.54
CA ALA A 219 -4.75 -4.48 -4.16
C ALA A 219 -6.05 -4.86 -3.44
N SER A 220 -6.32 -6.15 -3.28
CA SER A 220 -7.58 -6.66 -2.70
C SER A 220 -7.42 -7.40 -1.38
N GLY A 221 -6.19 -7.73 -0.98
CA GLY A 221 -5.92 -8.25 0.35
C GLY A 221 -5.99 -7.18 1.44
N PHE A 222 -6.32 -7.58 2.67
CA PHE A 222 -6.15 -6.72 3.84
C PHE A 222 -4.69 -6.25 3.93
N THR A 223 -4.46 -4.93 4.05
CA THR A 223 -3.12 -4.31 4.08
C THR A 223 -2.17 -4.82 2.99
N SER A 224 -2.69 -4.91 1.77
CA SER A 224 -1.94 -5.31 0.58
C SER A 224 -1.41 -4.10 -0.19
N HIS A 225 -0.32 -4.29 -0.93
CA HIS A 225 0.27 -3.27 -1.79
C HIS A 225 0.47 -3.79 -3.21
N ALA A 226 -0.05 -3.08 -4.21
CA ALA A 226 0.14 -3.40 -5.63
C ALA A 226 0.68 -2.20 -6.41
N GLU A 227 1.90 -2.31 -6.94
CA GLU A 227 2.56 -1.27 -7.75
C GLU A 227 2.98 -1.79 -9.13
N GLY A 228 3.26 -0.89 -10.08
CA GLY A 228 3.71 -1.23 -11.42
C GLY A 228 2.60 -1.30 -12.48
N VAL A 229 2.56 -2.35 -13.29
CA VAL A 229 1.56 -2.53 -14.37
C VAL A 229 0.91 -3.91 -14.32
N ASN A 230 -0.42 -3.94 -14.18
CA ASN A 230 -1.23 -5.16 -14.17
C ASN A 230 -0.82 -6.16 -13.05
N THR A 231 -0.47 -5.65 -11.87
CA THR A 231 -0.12 -6.46 -10.70
C THR A 231 -1.31 -6.68 -9.77
N VAL A 232 -1.33 -7.82 -9.06
CA VAL A 232 -2.46 -8.21 -8.21
C VAL A 232 -1.98 -8.68 -6.84
N ALA A 233 -2.17 -7.85 -5.82
CA ALA A 233 -1.91 -8.16 -4.42
C ALA A 233 -3.20 -8.62 -3.72
N SER A 234 -3.58 -9.88 -3.95
CA SER A 234 -4.82 -10.47 -3.42
C SER A 234 -4.68 -11.19 -2.08
N GLY A 235 -3.44 -11.41 -1.62
CA GLY A 235 -3.15 -12.01 -0.32
C GLY A 235 -3.13 -10.96 0.80
N PHE A 236 -3.49 -11.36 2.00
CA PHE A 236 -3.38 -10.51 3.19
C PHE A 236 -1.90 -10.18 3.41
N PHE A 237 -1.55 -8.93 3.70
CA PHE A 237 -0.15 -8.48 3.88
C PHE A 237 0.74 -8.67 2.62
N SER A 238 0.16 -8.96 1.45
CA SER A 238 0.95 -9.25 0.25
C SER A 238 1.42 -7.97 -0.46
N HIS A 239 2.57 -8.07 -1.13
CA HIS A 239 3.12 -7.01 -1.96
C HIS A 239 3.44 -7.56 -3.35
N THR A 240 2.89 -6.93 -4.40
CA THR A 240 3.25 -7.24 -5.79
C THR A 240 3.72 -6.01 -6.55
N GLU A 241 4.86 -6.12 -7.22
CA GLU A 241 5.46 -5.06 -8.03
C GLU A 241 5.85 -5.58 -9.43
N GLY A 242 6.20 -4.66 -10.33
CA GLY A 242 6.65 -4.98 -11.69
C GLY A 242 5.52 -5.08 -12.71
N GLN A 243 5.56 -6.07 -13.60
CA GLN A 243 4.59 -6.22 -14.71
C GLN A 243 3.88 -7.57 -14.66
N SER A 244 2.55 -7.59 -14.59
CA SER A 244 1.76 -8.84 -14.63
C SER A 244 2.18 -9.87 -13.56
N THR A 245 2.36 -9.40 -12.33
CA THR A 245 2.70 -10.22 -11.16
C THR A 245 1.48 -10.46 -10.27
N ASN A 246 1.42 -11.60 -9.54
CA ASN A 246 0.24 -11.95 -8.75
C ASN A 246 0.59 -12.67 -7.45
N ALA A 247 0.03 -12.22 -6.32
CA ALA A 247 0.20 -12.83 -5.01
C ALA A 247 -0.53 -14.19 -4.87
N ASN A 248 -1.49 -14.47 -5.76
CA ASN A 248 -2.27 -15.69 -5.82
C ASN A 248 -2.93 -16.05 -4.48
N PHE A 249 -3.46 -15.03 -3.81
CA PHE A 249 -4.08 -15.10 -2.48
C PHE A 249 -3.15 -15.59 -1.35
N LEU A 250 -1.84 -15.74 -1.60
CA LEU A 250 -0.90 -16.13 -0.57
C LEU A 250 -0.58 -14.95 0.35
N GLU A 251 -0.73 -15.20 1.64
CA GLU A 251 -0.49 -14.22 2.69
C GLU A 251 0.99 -13.83 2.77
N GLY A 252 1.28 -12.54 2.96
CA GLY A 252 2.62 -12.02 3.27
C GLY A 252 3.68 -12.25 2.18
N VAL A 253 3.28 -12.59 0.95
CA VAL A 253 4.25 -12.82 -0.13
C VAL A 253 4.72 -11.50 -0.74
N HIS A 254 5.97 -11.49 -1.19
CA HIS A 254 6.51 -10.44 -2.06
C HIS A 254 6.76 -11.03 -3.44
N VAL A 255 6.14 -10.46 -4.48
CA VAL A 255 6.31 -10.90 -5.88
C VAL A 255 6.78 -9.73 -6.72
N MET A 256 7.92 -9.87 -7.39
CA MET A 256 8.50 -8.83 -8.24
C MET A 256 8.91 -9.38 -9.60
N GLY A 257 9.15 -8.50 -10.57
CA GLY A 257 9.63 -8.86 -11.91
C GLY A 257 8.52 -8.82 -12.95
N GLN A 258 8.48 -9.79 -13.87
CA GLN A 258 7.50 -9.79 -14.95
C GLN A 258 6.83 -11.15 -15.16
N PHE A 259 5.53 -11.14 -15.42
CA PHE A 259 4.71 -12.29 -15.82
C PHE A 259 4.92 -13.51 -14.91
N GLY A 260 4.43 -13.45 -13.67
CA GLY A 260 4.58 -14.57 -12.74
C GLY A 260 3.82 -14.42 -11.44
N SER A 261 3.61 -15.55 -10.76
CA SER A 261 2.76 -15.59 -9.57
C SER A 261 3.41 -16.37 -8.44
N ALA A 262 3.10 -16.00 -7.20
CA ALA A 262 3.43 -16.82 -6.04
C ALA A 262 2.70 -18.18 -6.15
N ASN A 263 3.40 -19.26 -5.81
CA ASN A 263 2.92 -20.61 -6.12
C ASN A 263 3.24 -21.70 -5.10
N GLU A 264 3.71 -21.37 -3.89
CA GLU A 264 4.10 -22.41 -2.94
C GLU A 264 3.72 -22.11 -1.49
N LEU A 265 4.45 -21.22 -0.80
CA LEU A 265 4.21 -20.91 0.61
C LEU A 265 3.86 -19.42 0.81
N PRO A 266 3.04 -19.11 1.82
CA PRO A 266 2.88 -17.74 2.30
C PRO A 266 4.19 -17.24 2.92
N TYR A 267 4.28 -15.93 3.17
CA TYR A 267 5.43 -15.26 3.80
C TYR A 267 6.75 -15.56 3.08
N SER A 268 6.69 -15.60 1.75
CA SER A 268 7.79 -16.01 0.87
C SER A 268 8.04 -14.98 -0.23
N TRP A 269 9.25 -14.97 -0.77
CA TRP A 269 9.66 -14.06 -1.84
C TRP A 269 9.77 -14.79 -3.18
N TYR A 270 9.27 -14.17 -4.25
CA TYR A 270 9.20 -14.74 -5.59
C TYR A 270 9.72 -13.74 -6.64
N LEU A 271 10.64 -14.19 -7.50
CA LEU A 271 11.13 -13.44 -8.65
C LEU A 271 10.47 -13.96 -9.93
N ALA A 272 9.51 -13.21 -10.45
CA ALA A 272 8.83 -13.47 -11.71
C ALA A 272 9.71 -13.12 -12.92
N ASN A 273 9.73 -14.01 -13.89
CA ASN A 273 10.42 -13.81 -15.17
C ASN A 273 9.77 -14.66 -16.29
N GLY A 274 8.45 -14.54 -16.44
CA GLY A 274 7.76 -15.07 -17.62
C GLY A 274 7.98 -14.21 -18.85
N THR A 275 7.62 -14.74 -20.03
CA THR A 275 7.78 -14.03 -21.30
C THR A 275 6.55 -13.19 -21.67
N ASP A 276 5.37 -13.66 -21.31
CA ASP A 276 4.10 -12.94 -21.46
C ASP A 276 3.02 -13.51 -20.53
N ALA A 277 1.82 -12.94 -20.56
CA ALA A 277 0.69 -13.34 -19.70
C ALA A 277 0.22 -14.79 -19.93
N SER A 278 0.50 -15.39 -21.10
CA SER A 278 0.18 -16.78 -21.40
C SER A 278 1.30 -17.76 -21.00
N THR A 279 2.48 -17.24 -20.67
CA THR A 279 3.69 -17.98 -20.33
C THR A 279 4.34 -17.44 -19.05
N PRO A 280 3.62 -17.48 -17.90
CA PRO A 280 4.16 -16.99 -16.65
C PRO A 280 5.30 -17.89 -16.15
N GLY A 281 6.26 -17.31 -15.43
CA GLY A 281 7.43 -18.02 -14.94
C GLY A 281 8.07 -17.38 -13.71
N LEU A 282 8.83 -18.18 -12.96
CA LEU A 282 9.65 -17.72 -11.84
C LEU A 282 11.12 -18.07 -12.13
N ALA A 283 12.02 -17.12 -11.94
CA ALA A 283 13.47 -17.36 -12.03
C ALA A 283 14.06 -17.85 -10.68
N ALA A 284 13.47 -17.41 -9.57
CA ALA A 284 13.91 -17.74 -8.22
C ALA A 284 12.80 -17.58 -7.19
N LYS A 285 12.93 -18.27 -6.05
CA LYS A 285 12.13 -18.02 -4.84
C LYS A 285 12.87 -18.36 -3.56
N ILE A 286 12.55 -17.63 -2.50
CA ILE A 286 12.98 -17.88 -1.12
C ILE A 286 11.72 -18.13 -0.30
N LEU A 287 11.60 -19.34 0.24
CA LEU A 287 10.41 -19.79 0.93
C LEU A 287 10.49 -19.54 2.43
N SER A 288 9.35 -19.38 3.09
CA SER A 288 9.25 -19.18 4.55
C SER A 288 9.85 -20.30 5.40
N ASN A 289 10.06 -21.49 4.83
CA ASN A 289 10.78 -22.59 5.47
C ASN A 289 12.31 -22.50 5.35
N GLY A 290 12.84 -21.46 4.67
CA GLY A 290 14.27 -21.23 4.44
C GLY A 290 14.81 -21.84 3.16
N ASN A 291 14.01 -22.57 2.38
CA ASN A 291 14.47 -23.15 1.13
C ASN A 291 14.61 -22.09 0.04
N VAL A 292 15.73 -22.14 -0.68
CA VAL A 292 15.99 -21.31 -1.85
C VAL A 292 15.92 -22.19 -3.10
N LYS A 293 15.15 -21.77 -4.10
CA LYS A 293 15.09 -22.42 -5.42
C LYS A 293 15.44 -21.39 -6.49
N ILE A 294 16.37 -21.75 -7.38
CA ILE A 294 16.80 -20.92 -8.51
C ILE A 294 16.93 -21.78 -9.76
N ASP A 295 16.52 -21.26 -10.91
CA ASP A 295 16.73 -21.92 -12.20
C ASP A 295 18.12 -21.60 -12.79
N GLY A 296 18.73 -20.50 -12.33
CA GLY A 296 20.05 -20.06 -12.72
C GLY A 296 21.19 -20.60 -11.84
N THR A 297 22.28 -19.84 -11.77
CA THR A 297 23.49 -20.21 -11.01
C THR A 297 23.80 -19.21 -9.91
N VAL A 298 24.27 -19.67 -8.75
CA VAL A 298 24.98 -18.83 -7.78
C VAL A 298 26.46 -18.78 -8.16
N THR A 299 27.00 -17.59 -8.40
CA THR A 299 28.41 -17.40 -8.76
C THR A 299 29.15 -16.62 -7.68
N THR A 300 30.33 -17.09 -7.29
CA THR A 300 31.19 -16.45 -6.27
C THR A 300 32.67 -16.63 -6.62
N PRO A 301 33.55 -15.65 -6.31
CA PRO A 301 35.00 -15.77 -6.49
C PRO A 301 35.68 -16.55 -5.34
N ALA A 302 34.91 -17.19 -4.45
CA ALA A 302 35.39 -18.00 -3.35
C ALA A 302 35.96 -19.36 -3.83
N ALA A 303 36.65 -20.08 -2.95
CA ALA A 303 37.64 -21.07 -3.37
C ALA A 303 37.10 -22.51 -3.50
N ASP A 304 36.14 -22.89 -2.67
CA ASP A 304 35.85 -24.29 -2.37
C ASP A 304 34.45 -24.54 -1.78
N TYR A 305 34.04 -25.80 -1.76
CA TYR A 305 32.92 -26.30 -0.96
C TYR A 305 33.45 -26.79 0.37
N ALA A 306 32.92 -26.27 1.48
CA ALA A 306 33.36 -26.59 2.82
C ALA A 306 32.20 -26.95 3.75
N GLU A 307 32.54 -27.62 4.84
CA GLU A 307 31.64 -27.90 5.96
C GLU A 307 32.36 -27.58 7.27
N MET A 308 31.61 -27.13 8.27
CA MET A 308 32.15 -26.83 9.60
C MET A 308 32.32 -28.11 10.40
N PHE A 309 33.49 -28.29 11.01
CA PHE A 309 33.78 -29.40 11.93
C PHE A 309 34.28 -28.88 13.27
N GLU A 310 34.02 -29.63 14.33
CA GLU A 310 34.56 -29.34 15.66
C GLU A 310 35.98 -29.91 15.80
N THR A 311 36.88 -29.15 16.41
CA THR A 311 38.26 -29.56 16.67
C THR A 311 38.35 -30.47 17.90
N THR A 312 39.17 -31.51 17.84
CA THR A 312 39.35 -32.50 18.93
C THR A 312 39.80 -31.89 20.26
N ASP A 313 40.62 -30.85 20.24
CA ASP A 313 41.21 -30.20 21.42
C ASP A 313 40.50 -28.89 21.82
N GLY A 314 39.47 -28.49 21.07
CA GLY A 314 38.71 -27.25 21.27
C GLY A 314 39.45 -25.97 20.83
N ASN A 315 40.62 -26.07 20.19
CA ASN A 315 41.39 -24.92 19.74
C ASN A 315 41.24 -24.71 18.22
N PRO A 316 41.29 -23.46 17.73
CA PRO A 316 41.18 -23.19 16.31
C PRO A 316 42.39 -23.74 15.56
N ILE A 317 42.14 -24.27 14.35
CA ILE A 317 43.19 -24.64 13.40
C ILE A 317 43.29 -23.54 12.35
N GLU A 318 44.48 -22.95 12.24
CA GLU A 318 44.82 -21.97 11.21
C GLU A 318 44.56 -22.49 9.79
N PHE A 319 44.38 -21.59 8.82
CA PHE A 319 44.06 -21.97 7.45
C PHE A 319 45.22 -22.65 6.71
N GLY A 320 44.89 -23.54 5.79
CA GLY A 320 45.83 -24.21 4.88
C GLY A 320 46.53 -25.44 5.45
N TYR A 321 46.07 -26.02 6.55
CA TYR A 321 46.52 -27.31 7.05
C TYR A 321 45.67 -28.44 6.49
N PHE A 322 46.29 -29.57 6.18
CA PHE A 322 45.56 -30.82 5.97
C PHE A 322 44.99 -31.31 7.30
N VAL A 323 43.74 -31.75 7.28
CA VAL A 323 43.05 -32.31 8.44
C VAL A 323 42.54 -33.72 8.16
N THR A 324 42.43 -34.50 9.23
CA THR A 324 41.80 -35.82 9.22
C THR A 324 40.71 -35.90 10.29
N LEU A 325 39.94 -36.99 10.25
CA LEU A 325 38.90 -37.29 11.22
C LEU A 325 39.44 -38.12 12.39
N GLU A 326 38.98 -37.78 13.57
CA GLU A 326 39.05 -38.61 14.77
C GLU A 326 37.63 -38.65 15.35
N GLU A 327 36.96 -39.80 15.17
CA GLU A 327 35.51 -39.93 15.34
C GLU A 327 34.74 -38.92 14.47
N ASP A 328 33.98 -37.99 15.08
CA ASP A 328 33.21 -36.93 14.42
C ASP A 328 33.90 -35.56 14.44
N LYS A 329 35.14 -35.49 14.95
CA LYS A 329 35.93 -34.25 15.09
C LYS A 329 37.14 -34.24 14.17
N VAL A 330 37.75 -33.07 14.03
CA VAL A 330 38.93 -32.87 13.21
C VAL A 330 40.19 -32.56 14.01
N ARG A 331 41.32 -33.02 13.48
CA ARG A 331 42.66 -32.63 13.91
C ARG A 331 43.57 -32.43 12.70
N ILE A 332 44.72 -31.78 12.90
CA ILE A 332 45.77 -31.70 11.90
C ILE A 332 46.21 -33.13 11.52
N ALA A 333 46.30 -33.39 10.22
CA ALA A 333 46.75 -34.68 9.70
C ALA A 333 48.27 -34.87 9.87
N ASN A 334 48.72 -36.11 10.01
CA ASN A 334 50.12 -36.50 10.05
C ASN A 334 50.46 -37.43 8.86
N GLY A 335 51.75 -37.75 8.66
CA GLY A 335 52.21 -38.51 7.50
C GLY A 335 51.82 -39.99 7.50
N LYS A 336 51.21 -40.48 8.59
CA LYS A 336 50.73 -41.86 8.73
C LYS A 336 49.21 -41.98 8.57
N ASP A 337 48.48 -40.86 8.52
CA ASP A 337 47.04 -40.89 8.30
C ASP A 337 46.75 -41.37 6.88
N ASP A 338 45.91 -42.40 6.77
CA ASP A 338 45.50 -43.02 5.51
C ASP A 338 44.34 -42.27 4.85
N TYR A 339 43.56 -41.55 5.66
CA TYR A 339 42.47 -40.70 5.23
C TYR A 339 42.75 -39.23 5.55
N ILE A 340 42.53 -38.37 4.57
CA ILE A 340 42.61 -36.91 4.70
C ILE A 340 41.25 -36.36 4.31
N LEU A 341 40.58 -35.72 5.27
CA LEU A 341 39.23 -35.18 5.10
C LEU A 341 39.24 -33.97 4.16
N GLY A 342 40.17 -33.04 4.39
CA GLY A 342 40.10 -31.72 3.78
C GLY A 342 41.23 -30.80 4.19
N ILE A 343 41.07 -29.52 3.87
CA ILE A 343 41.99 -28.45 4.25
C ILE A 343 41.23 -27.36 4.98
N THR A 344 41.78 -26.82 6.06
CA THR A 344 41.18 -25.65 6.74
C THR A 344 41.06 -24.47 5.78
N SER A 345 39.82 -24.07 5.50
CA SER A 345 39.48 -23.09 4.45
C SER A 345 39.14 -21.73 5.04
N ALA A 346 39.72 -20.68 4.44
CA ALA A 346 39.50 -19.30 4.86
C ALA A 346 38.32 -18.61 4.14
N LYS A 347 37.94 -19.11 2.95
CA LYS A 347 36.99 -18.44 2.06
C LYS A 347 36.17 -19.45 1.24
N PRO A 348 35.32 -20.25 1.91
CA PRO A 348 34.45 -21.18 1.22
C PRO A 348 33.41 -20.45 0.37
N ALA A 349 33.13 -21.01 -0.81
CA ALA A 349 32.04 -20.59 -1.69
C ALA A 349 30.68 -21.04 -1.15
N PHE A 350 30.67 -22.22 -0.54
CA PHE A 350 29.52 -22.77 0.16
C PHE A 350 30.01 -23.37 1.47
N LEU A 351 29.34 -23.02 2.57
CA LEU A 351 29.70 -23.49 3.91
C LEU A 351 28.52 -24.21 4.54
N ALA A 352 28.61 -25.53 4.64
CA ALA A 352 27.63 -26.38 5.30
C ALA A 352 27.85 -26.46 6.81
N ASP A 353 26.79 -26.86 7.52
CA ASP A 353 26.75 -27.03 8.98
C ASP A 353 27.26 -25.81 9.80
N SER A 354 27.13 -24.58 9.30
CA SER A 354 27.58 -23.37 9.99
C SER A 354 26.66 -22.92 11.14
N GLY A 355 25.36 -23.19 11.03
CA GLY A 355 24.38 -22.84 12.06
C GLY A 355 24.11 -21.33 12.18
N GLU A 356 24.42 -20.51 11.17
CA GLU A 356 24.41 -19.03 11.29
C GLU A 356 23.12 -18.40 11.81
N LEU A 357 21.95 -18.99 11.53
CA LEU A 357 20.66 -18.35 11.79
C LEU A 357 20.03 -18.74 13.12
N ARG A 358 20.45 -19.85 13.73
CA ARG A 358 19.81 -20.39 14.95
C ARG A 358 20.59 -21.53 15.55
N TRP A 359 20.29 -21.79 16.83
CA TRP A 359 20.69 -23.02 17.50
C TRP A 359 20.27 -24.26 16.72
N LYS A 360 21.23 -25.18 16.49
CA LYS A 360 21.07 -26.37 15.63
C LYS A 360 19.84 -27.20 16.01
N HIS A 361 19.53 -27.31 17.30
CA HIS A 361 18.43 -28.11 17.83
C HIS A 361 17.25 -27.29 18.33
N LYS A 362 17.07 -26.05 17.81
CA LYS A 362 15.90 -25.22 18.16
C LYS A 362 14.58 -25.91 17.83
N TYR A 363 14.54 -26.63 16.72
CA TYR A 363 13.36 -27.36 16.25
C TYR A 363 13.57 -28.86 16.33
N MET A 364 12.48 -29.59 16.53
CA MET A 364 12.49 -31.04 16.43
C MET A 364 12.71 -31.49 14.99
N THR A 365 13.45 -32.58 14.83
CA THR A 365 13.71 -33.20 13.53
C THR A 365 13.34 -34.68 13.56
N THR A 366 13.10 -35.27 12.38
CA THR A 366 13.04 -36.73 12.19
C THR A 366 14.42 -37.36 12.45
N GLU A 367 14.47 -38.68 12.48
CA GLU A 367 15.73 -39.45 12.56
C GLU A 367 16.68 -39.17 11.38
N TRP A 368 16.17 -38.60 10.27
CA TRP A 368 16.92 -38.24 9.07
C TRP A 368 17.25 -36.73 8.98
N GLY A 369 16.93 -35.95 10.02
CA GLY A 369 17.27 -34.52 10.11
C GLY A 369 16.26 -33.56 9.47
N GLU A 370 15.11 -34.04 9.00
CA GLU A 370 14.04 -33.18 8.47
C GLU A 370 13.29 -32.50 9.62
N ILE A 371 13.06 -31.19 9.53
CA ILE A 371 12.31 -30.45 10.56
C ILE A 371 10.86 -30.91 10.58
N LEU A 372 10.36 -31.20 11.78
CA LEU A 372 8.95 -31.48 12.02
C LEU A 372 8.15 -30.18 12.03
N TYR A 373 6.98 -30.22 11.41
CA TYR A 373 6.03 -29.10 11.37
C TYR A 373 4.70 -29.53 11.95
N GLU A 374 4.03 -28.59 12.60
CA GLU A 374 2.66 -28.72 13.08
C GLU A 374 1.77 -27.63 12.47
N ASP A 375 0.50 -27.95 12.31
CA ASP A 375 -0.52 -27.02 11.87
C ASP A 375 -1.17 -26.38 13.10
N VAL A 376 -0.99 -25.08 13.26
CA VAL A 376 -1.52 -24.31 14.38
C VAL A 376 -2.68 -23.48 13.89
N ILE A 377 -3.81 -23.57 14.59
CA ILE A 377 -4.95 -22.67 14.37
C ILE A 377 -4.60 -21.31 14.98
N VAL A 378 -4.41 -20.31 14.11
CA VAL A 378 -4.23 -18.92 14.51
C VAL A 378 -5.62 -18.29 14.61
N PRO A 379 -6.01 -17.77 15.80
CA PRO A 379 -7.31 -17.15 15.98
C PRO A 379 -7.47 -15.92 15.08
N PRO A 380 -8.72 -15.51 14.80
CA PRO A 380 -8.96 -14.27 14.07
C PRO A 380 -8.41 -13.06 14.83
N VAL A 381 -7.94 -12.06 14.09
CA VAL A 381 -7.58 -10.76 14.66
C VAL A 381 -8.81 -9.88 14.61
N MET A 382 -9.16 -9.29 15.76
CA MET A 382 -10.29 -8.38 15.89
C MET A 382 -9.79 -6.94 16.02
N ASP A 383 -10.57 -5.98 15.53
CA ASP A 383 -10.39 -4.57 15.87
C ASP A 383 -10.85 -4.28 17.32
N ASN A 384 -10.65 -3.03 17.77
CA ASN A 384 -11.07 -2.57 19.11
C ASN A 384 -12.60 -2.59 19.31
N SER A 385 -13.39 -2.78 18.25
CA SER A 385 -14.85 -2.86 18.26
C SER A 385 -15.38 -4.30 18.17
N GLY A 386 -14.49 -5.29 18.05
CA GLY A 386 -14.82 -6.71 17.98
C GLY A 386 -15.13 -7.22 16.57
N ASN A 387 -14.85 -6.43 15.52
CA ASN A 387 -14.99 -6.89 14.14
C ASN A 387 -13.75 -7.67 13.71
N GLU A 388 -13.96 -8.75 12.96
CA GLU A 388 -12.87 -9.55 12.39
C GLU A 388 -12.18 -8.79 11.25
N ILE A 389 -10.90 -8.50 11.42
CA ILE A 389 -10.04 -7.86 10.40
C ILE A 389 -9.12 -8.86 9.71
N VAL A 390 -8.79 -9.97 10.39
CA VAL A 390 -8.07 -11.10 9.80
C VAL A 390 -8.78 -12.38 10.22
N PRO A 391 -9.22 -13.23 9.27
CA PRO A 391 -9.93 -14.44 9.61
C PRO A 391 -9.03 -15.46 10.31
N GLN A 392 -9.67 -16.37 11.02
CA GLN A 392 -8.99 -17.55 11.54
C GLN A 392 -8.28 -18.28 10.40
N ARG A 393 -7.04 -18.72 10.63
CA ARG A 393 -6.26 -19.44 9.64
C ARG A 393 -5.44 -20.56 10.25
N VAL A 394 -4.99 -21.47 9.41
CA VAL A 394 -4.06 -22.53 9.77
C VAL A 394 -2.67 -22.11 9.32
N GLU A 395 -1.73 -22.06 10.26
CA GLU A 395 -0.34 -21.76 9.98
C GLU A 395 0.53 -22.97 10.28
N ARG A 396 1.34 -23.36 9.29
CA ARG A 396 2.30 -24.45 9.44
C ARG A 396 3.60 -23.91 10.03
N ARG A 397 3.93 -24.32 11.25
CA ARG A 397 5.11 -23.84 11.99
C ARG A 397 6.03 -24.99 12.40
N PRO A 398 7.36 -24.76 12.50
CA PRO A 398 8.28 -25.79 12.95
C PRO A 398 8.10 -26.07 14.46
N VAL A 399 8.08 -27.35 14.83
CA VAL A 399 7.86 -27.80 16.21
C VAL A 399 9.09 -27.47 17.05
N LEU A 400 8.91 -26.70 18.14
CA LEU A 400 10.01 -26.34 19.04
C LEU A 400 10.51 -27.56 19.81
N ASN A 401 11.83 -27.66 19.95
CA ASN A 401 12.44 -28.66 20.81
C ASN A 401 12.24 -28.25 22.29
N PRO A 402 11.64 -29.11 23.15
CA PRO A 402 11.45 -28.80 24.57
C PRO A 402 12.74 -28.51 25.35
N ALA A 403 13.89 -28.99 24.85
CA ALA A 403 15.20 -28.71 25.44
C ALA A 403 15.78 -27.35 25.02
N TRP A 404 15.14 -26.63 24.09
CA TRP A 404 15.59 -25.30 23.69
C TRP A 404 15.20 -24.26 24.75
N ASP A 405 16.18 -23.44 25.13
CA ASP A 405 16.04 -22.37 26.11
C ASP A 405 16.17 -21.01 25.40
N ALA A 406 15.08 -20.24 25.41
CA ALA A 406 15.00 -18.93 24.77
C ALA A 406 15.81 -17.84 25.49
N THR A 407 16.26 -18.07 26.73
CA THR A 407 17.01 -17.09 27.53
C THR A 407 18.52 -17.12 27.25
N ARG A 408 19.00 -18.14 26.52
CA ARG A 408 20.42 -18.31 26.20
C ARG A 408 20.76 -17.65 24.88
N ASP A 409 21.78 -16.81 24.89
CA ASP A 409 22.35 -16.25 23.67
C ASP A 409 22.97 -17.38 22.82
N TYR A 410 22.67 -17.37 21.52
CA TYR A 410 23.22 -18.32 20.57
C TYR A 410 24.43 -17.73 19.86
N LEU A 411 25.57 -18.41 19.96
CA LEU A 411 26.75 -18.12 19.14
C LEU A 411 26.82 -19.11 17.96
N PRO A 412 26.79 -18.63 16.71
CA PRO A 412 26.95 -19.49 15.54
C PRO A 412 28.34 -20.13 15.53
N ARG A 413 28.49 -21.26 14.82
CA ARG A 413 29.77 -22.00 14.81
C ARG A 413 30.91 -21.17 14.26
N GLY A 414 30.67 -20.32 13.25
CA GLY A 414 31.69 -19.42 12.72
C GLY A 414 32.27 -18.45 13.75
N SER A 415 31.59 -18.22 14.88
CA SER A 415 32.03 -17.35 15.97
C SER A 415 32.62 -18.12 17.16
N ARG A 416 32.81 -19.44 17.04
CA ARG A 416 33.28 -20.31 18.12
C ARG A 416 34.66 -20.90 17.79
N PRO A 417 35.66 -20.77 18.66
CA PRO A 417 37.04 -21.15 18.37
C PRO A 417 37.23 -22.64 18.09
N GLU A 418 36.37 -23.49 18.66
CA GLU A 418 36.41 -24.93 18.46
C GLU A 418 35.84 -25.39 17.11
N TRP A 419 35.33 -24.49 16.27
CA TRP A 419 34.71 -24.82 14.98
C TRP A 419 35.53 -24.25 13.81
N VAL A 420 35.86 -25.10 12.84
CA VAL A 420 36.68 -24.74 11.68
C VAL A 420 36.01 -25.15 10.37
N ALA A 421 36.09 -24.29 9.36
CA ALA A 421 35.63 -24.61 8.01
C ALA A 421 36.65 -25.50 7.31
N ILE A 422 36.24 -26.68 6.86
CA ILE A 422 37.10 -27.62 6.15
C ILE A 422 36.67 -27.68 4.70
N GLY A 423 37.53 -27.22 3.80
CA GLY A 423 37.37 -27.33 2.35
C GLY A 423 37.52 -28.77 1.91
N LEU A 424 36.43 -29.33 1.39
CA LEU A 424 36.29 -30.72 0.96
C LEU A 424 36.49 -30.88 -0.55
N LEU A 425 36.35 -29.79 -1.31
CA LEU A 425 36.47 -29.80 -2.76
C LEU A 425 36.79 -28.39 -3.26
N GLY A 426 37.81 -28.25 -4.12
CA GLY A 426 38.07 -26.98 -4.79
C GLY A 426 39.54 -26.64 -4.98
N LYS A 427 39.81 -25.38 -5.31
CA LYS A 427 41.17 -24.85 -5.48
C LYS A 427 41.62 -24.22 -4.16
N LEU A 428 42.29 -25.01 -3.34
CA LEU A 428 42.60 -24.65 -1.95
C LEU A 428 44.05 -24.23 -1.80
N LEU A 429 44.26 -23.18 -1.00
CA LEU A 429 45.59 -22.75 -0.58
C LEU A 429 46.04 -23.62 0.59
N VAL A 430 47.27 -24.12 0.49
CA VAL A 430 47.85 -25.07 1.44
C VAL A 430 49.23 -24.60 1.85
N ARG A 431 49.55 -24.76 3.13
CA ARG A 431 50.88 -24.53 3.68
C ARG A 431 51.82 -25.62 3.21
N ASP A 432 53.01 -25.27 2.77
CA ASP A 432 54.02 -26.24 2.33
C ASP A 432 55.40 -25.89 2.89
N ASN A 433 56.33 -26.84 2.80
CA ASN A 433 57.71 -26.65 3.25
C ASN A 433 58.62 -25.94 2.23
N GLY A 434 58.05 -25.35 1.18
CA GLY A 434 58.76 -24.68 0.09
C GLY A 434 59.29 -25.61 -1.01
N LEU A 435 59.16 -26.93 -0.87
CA LEU A 435 59.72 -27.90 -1.83
C LEU A 435 58.72 -28.37 -2.88
N CYS A 436 57.41 -28.18 -2.66
CA CYS A 436 56.39 -28.59 -3.62
C CYS A 436 56.54 -27.83 -4.95
N LYS A 437 56.45 -28.55 -6.07
CA LYS A 437 56.60 -27.99 -7.41
C LYS A 437 55.28 -27.98 -8.16
N SER A 438 55.06 -26.93 -8.94
CA SER A 438 53.91 -26.86 -9.85
C SER A 438 53.91 -28.06 -10.79
N ASN A 439 52.73 -28.61 -11.09
CA ASN A 439 52.54 -29.86 -11.83
C ASN A 439 53.01 -31.16 -11.15
N GLY A 440 53.55 -31.08 -9.94
CA GLY A 440 53.82 -32.26 -9.10
C GLY A 440 52.64 -32.66 -8.22
N PHE A 441 52.88 -33.60 -7.33
CA PHE A 441 51.94 -33.99 -6.28
C PHE A 441 52.50 -33.67 -4.89
N CYS A 442 51.60 -33.55 -3.92
CA CYS A 442 51.95 -33.40 -2.52
C CYS A 442 51.07 -34.24 -1.59
N LYS A 443 51.60 -34.52 -0.40
CA LYS A 443 50.90 -35.15 0.73
C LYS A 443 51.26 -34.41 2.03
N PRO A 444 50.44 -34.51 3.08
CA PRO A 444 50.80 -33.99 4.38
C PRO A 444 52.02 -34.72 4.96
N ASN A 445 52.87 -33.98 5.65
CA ASN A 445 53.85 -34.55 6.58
C ASN A 445 53.26 -34.69 7.99
N ASP A 446 54.09 -35.01 8.98
CA ASP A 446 53.69 -35.13 10.39
C ASP A 446 53.23 -33.82 11.05
N GLN A 447 53.28 -32.69 10.34
CA GLN A 447 52.80 -31.38 10.78
C GLN A 447 51.57 -30.91 9.97
N GLY A 448 51.00 -31.75 9.12
CA GLY A 448 49.84 -31.43 8.29
C GLY A 448 50.10 -30.38 7.21
N ILE A 449 51.36 -30.15 6.84
CA ILE A 449 51.74 -29.28 5.71
C ILE A 449 52.19 -30.11 4.51
N ALA A 450 52.02 -29.56 3.31
CA ALA A 450 52.37 -30.23 2.06
C ALA A 450 53.89 -30.46 1.93
N ILE A 451 54.25 -31.68 1.55
CA ILE A 451 55.58 -32.07 1.07
C ILE A 451 55.49 -32.76 -0.30
N PRO A 452 56.54 -32.70 -1.14
CA PRO A 452 56.55 -33.40 -2.43
C PRO A 452 56.28 -34.89 -2.30
N SER A 453 55.49 -35.43 -3.22
CA SER A 453 55.16 -36.85 -3.29
C SER A 453 54.99 -37.27 -4.76
N ASP A 454 55.10 -38.56 -5.04
CA ASP A 454 54.84 -39.13 -6.37
C ASP A 454 53.34 -39.27 -6.65
N ASN A 455 52.51 -39.19 -5.61
CA ASN A 455 51.04 -39.27 -5.68
C ASN A 455 50.39 -38.38 -4.60
N GLY A 456 49.06 -38.28 -4.60
CA GLY A 456 48.30 -37.45 -3.67
C GLY A 456 47.66 -36.28 -4.40
N TYR A 457 47.79 -35.07 -3.85
CA TYR A 457 47.07 -33.90 -4.35
C TYR A 457 47.87 -33.14 -5.41
N ARG A 458 47.19 -32.73 -6.49
CA ARG A 458 47.83 -32.03 -7.61
C ARG A 458 48.16 -30.60 -7.22
N VAL A 459 49.43 -30.23 -7.32
CA VAL A 459 49.90 -28.85 -7.14
C VAL A 459 49.67 -28.08 -8.43
N LEU A 460 48.79 -27.06 -8.37
CA LEU A 460 48.48 -26.21 -9.52
C LEU A 460 49.55 -25.16 -9.73
N ARG A 461 49.90 -24.42 -8.66
CA ARG A 461 50.95 -23.40 -8.68
C ARG A 461 51.43 -23.05 -7.28
N ARG A 462 52.62 -22.46 -7.18
CA ARG A 462 53.07 -21.78 -5.97
C ARG A 462 52.44 -20.39 -5.88
N THR A 463 52.02 -19.98 -4.69
CA THR A 463 51.42 -18.65 -4.43
C THR A 463 52.29 -17.81 -3.50
N ALA A 464 53.07 -18.43 -2.63
CA ALA A 464 54.05 -17.77 -1.75
C ALA A 464 55.21 -18.73 -1.39
N PRO A 465 56.26 -18.29 -0.67
CA PRO A 465 57.40 -19.15 -0.32
C PRO A 465 57.01 -20.46 0.38
N ASN A 466 56.00 -20.41 1.27
CA ASN A 466 55.51 -21.56 2.04
C ASN A 466 54.00 -21.81 1.78
N GLN A 467 53.52 -21.45 0.58
CA GLN A 467 52.12 -21.64 0.20
C GLN A 467 52.00 -22.06 -1.26
N ILE A 468 51.17 -23.08 -1.48
CA ILE A 468 50.81 -23.59 -2.80
C ILE A 468 49.29 -23.57 -2.97
N LEU A 469 48.85 -23.50 -4.21
CA LEU A 469 47.46 -23.77 -4.60
C LEU A 469 47.39 -25.20 -5.12
N ILE A 470 46.52 -26.00 -4.53
CA ILE A 470 46.26 -27.37 -4.98
C ILE A 470 44.83 -27.49 -5.51
N LEU A 471 44.57 -28.60 -6.21
CA LEU A 471 43.22 -29.06 -6.47
C LEU A 471 42.89 -30.19 -5.51
N PHE A 472 42.00 -29.94 -4.56
CA PHE A 472 41.49 -30.93 -3.62
C PHE A 472 40.21 -31.54 -4.18
N ARG A 473 40.12 -32.88 -4.18
CA ARG A 473 39.06 -33.66 -4.82
C ARG A 473 38.72 -34.88 -4.00
#